data_AF-A0A9W3XIC6-F1
#
_entry.id   AF-A0A9W3XIC6-F1
#
_cell.length_a   1.000
_cell.length_b   1.000
_cell.length_c   1.000
_cell.angle_alpha   90.00
_cell.angle_beta   90.00
_cell.angle_gamma   90.00
#
_symmetry.space_group_name_H-M   'P 1'
#
loop_
_entity.id
_entity.type
_entity.pdbx_description
1 polymer ?
#
loop_
_entity_poly.entity_id
_entity_poly.type
_entity_poly.pdbx_seq_one_letter_code
_entity_poly.pdbx_strand_id
1 'polypeptide(L)'
;MDNTEYKSKLDGRIQSLLKRHTYYLNRKFESESDLGAFAEGVFLIEDELCFLLSFLTNQEIQYFHRFTNIQWTDEVEFVNDRPQIKHH
;
A
#
# COMPACT_ATOMS: atom_id res chain seq x y z
N MET A 1 -14.26 -19.80 -8.88
CA MET A 1 -14.52 -18.43 -8.36
C MET A 1 -14.74 -17.55 -9.57
N ASP A 2 -15.84 -16.82 -9.61
CA ASP A 2 -16.09 -15.90 -10.71
C ASP A 2 -15.05 -14.77 -10.67
N ASN A 3 -14.48 -14.40 -11.81
CA ASN A 3 -13.35 -13.47 -11.88
C ASN A 3 -13.72 -12.10 -11.26
N THR A 4 -15.00 -11.73 -11.37
CA THR A 4 -15.60 -10.54 -10.78
C THR A 4 -15.57 -10.53 -9.24
N GLU A 5 -15.78 -11.69 -8.60
CA GLU A 5 -15.80 -11.80 -7.13
C GLU A 5 -14.38 -11.66 -6.56
N TYR A 6 -13.40 -12.27 -7.21
CA TYR A 6 -11.98 -12.13 -6.85
C TYR A 6 -11.54 -10.67 -6.95
N LYS A 7 -11.88 -10.00 -8.04
CA LYS A 7 -11.50 -8.61 -8.27
C LYS A 7 -12.09 -7.66 -7.21
N SER A 8 -13.37 -7.83 -6.89
CA SER A 8 -14.03 -7.04 -5.84
C SER A 8 -13.35 -7.21 -4.47
N LYS A 9 -12.94 -8.44 -4.12
CA LYS A 9 -12.21 -8.72 -2.87
C LYS A 9 -10.82 -8.07 -2.87
N LEU A 10 -10.08 -8.14 -3.98
CA LEU A 10 -8.78 -7.49 -4.15
C LEU A 10 -8.89 -5.98 -3.98
N ASP A 11 -9.82 -5.35 -4.71
CA ASP A 11 -10.03 -3.90 -4.65
C ASP A 11 -10.44 -3.47 -3.24
N GLY A 12 -11.33 -4.23 -2.58
CA GLY A 12 -11.71 -3.99 -1.19
C GLY A 12 -10.53 -4.08 -0.22
N ARG A 13 -9.61 -5.04 -0.42
CA ARG A 13 -8.41 -5.18 0.40
C ARG A 13 -7.46 -4.00 0.21
N ILE A 14 -7.20 -3.61 -1.05
CA ILE A 14 -6.36 -2.45 -1.37
C ILE A 14 -6.94 -1.20 -0.71
N GLN A 15 -8.24 -0.92 -0.84
CA GLN A 15 -8.88 0.23 -0.22
C GLN A 15 -8.79 0.21 1.32
N SER A 16 -8.90 -0.96 1.94
CA SER A 16 -8.72 -1.10 3.39
C SER A 16 -7.28 -0.81 3.84
N LEU A 17 -6.29 -1.26 3.07
CA LEU A 17 -4.87 -1.00 3.32
C LEU A 17 -4.56 0.49 3.19
N LEU A 18 -5.02 1.14 2.12
CA LEU A 18 -4.86 2.59 1.92
C LEU A 18 -5.38 3.41 3.10
N LYS A 19 -6.57 3.08 3.62
CA LYS A 19 -7.13 3.77 4.80
C LYS A 19 -6.26 3.61 6.04
N ARG A 20 -5.74 2.41 6.28
CA ARG A 20 -4.86 2.14 7.44
C ARG A 20 -3.51 2.82 7.30
N HIS A 21 -2.94 2.81 6.10
CA HIS A 21 -1.69 3.49 5.76
C HIS A 21 -1.79 4.99 6.06
N THR A 22 -2.80 5.66 5.49
CA THR A 22 -3.08 7.09 5.74
C THR A 22 -3.29 7.38 7.23
N TYR A 23 -3.97 6.48 7.95
CA TYR A 23 -4.18 6.63 9.38
C TYR A 23 -2.87 6.58 10.18
N TYR A 24 -1.96 5.65 9.86
CA TYR A 24 -0.67 5.53 10.55
C TYR A 24 0.27 6.68 10.25
N LEU A 25 0.38 7.11 8.98
CA LEU A 25 1.25 8.24 8.61
C LEU A 25 0.83 9.57 9.24
N ASN A 26 -0.48 9.81 9.38
CA ASN A 26 -0.99 11.07 9.92
C ASN A 26 -1.16 11.07 11.43
N ARG A 27 -0.82 9.97 12.12
CA ARG A 27 -0.99 9.89 13.56
C ARG A 27 0.10 10.71 14.25
N LYS A 28 -0.31 11.53 15.24
CA LYS A 28 0.63 12.15 16.18
C LYS A 28 1.05 11.12 17.20
N PHE A 29 2.35 10.94 17.38
CA PHE A 29 2.91 9.99 18.33
C PHE A 29 3.18 10.69 19.67
N GLU A 30 2.80 10.04 20.77
CA GLU A 30 3.00 10.54 22.13
C GLU A 30 4.28 9.95 22.77
N SER A 31 4.86 8.88 22.20
CA SER A 31 6.09 8.25 22.68
C SER A 31 6.98 7.69 21.55
N GLU A 32 8.27 7.51 21.82
CA GLU A 32 9.24 6.89 20.90
C GLU A 32 8.97 5.39 20.67
N SER A 33 8.45 4.68 21.67
CA SER A 33 8.06 3.26 21.51
C SER A 33 6.89 3.11 20.53
N ASP A 34 5.98 4.09 20.50
CA ASP A 34 4.91 4.12 19.50
C ASP A 34 5.50 4.35 18.10
N LEU A 35 6.43 5.29 17.95
CA LEU A 35 7.08 5.57 16.66
C LEU A 35 7.63 4.30 15.97
N GLY A 36 8.34 3.44 16.72
CA GLY A 36 8.89 2.20 16.16
C GLY A 36 7.81 1.21 15.70
N ALA A 37 6.82 0.92 16.56
CA ALA A 37 5.75 -0.03 16.24
C ALA A 37 4.85 0.45 15.08
N PHE A 38 4.62 1.77 14.98
CA PHE A 38 3.85 2.34 13.87
C PHE A 38 4.65 2.37 12.57
N ALA A 39 5.96 2.61 12.60
CA ALA A 39 6.82 2.50 11.42
C ALA A 39 6.82 1.07 10.85
N GLU A 40 6.93 0.06 11.73
CA GLU A 40 6.77 -1.35 11.33
C GLU A 40 5.38 -1.62 10.74
N GLY A 41 4.33 -1.09 11.36
CA GLY A 41 2.96 -1.20 10.85
C GLY A 41 2.78 -0.58 9.46
N VAL A 42 3.41 0.57 9.18
CA VAL A 42 3.39 1.21 7.85
C VAL A 42 4.12 0.32 6.84
N PHE A 43 5.31 -0.16 7.19
CA PHE A 43 6.10 -1.05 6.33
C PHE A 43 5.32 -2.31 5.93
N LEU A 44 4.68 -2.99 6.89
CA LEU A 44 3.86 -4.18 6.60
C LEU A 44 2.68 -3.89 5.66
N ILE A 45 2.08 -2.70 5.77
CA ILE A 45 1.01 -2.28 4.86
C ILE A 45 1.57 -2.02 3.46
N GLU A 46 2.72 -1.37 3.34
CA GLU A 46 3.36 -1.07 2.06
C GLU A 46 3.85 -2.34 1.36
N ASP A 47 4.40 -3.30 2.10
CA ASP A 47 4.79 -4.62 1.57
C ASP A 47 3.58 -5.36 0.98
N GLU A 48 2.49 -5.42 1.74
CA GLU A 48 1.25 -6.05 1.26
C GLU A 48 0.67 -5.30 0.04
N LEU A 49 0.69 -3.96 0.04
CA LEU A 49 0.25 -3.18 -1.12
C LEU A 49 1.11 -3.47 -2.34
N CYS A 50 2.43 -3.50 -2.22
CA CYS A 50 3.34 -3.83 -3.33
C CYS A 50 3.01 -5.21 -3.91
N PHE A 51 2.81 -6.21 -3.03
CA PHE A 51 2.41 -7.55 -3.43
C PHE A 51 1.07 -7.56 -4.18
N LEU A 52 0.04 -6.91 -3.64
CA LEU A 52 -1.29 -6.90 -4.26
C LEU A 52 -1.32 -6.13 -5.60
N LEU A 53 -0.58 -5.03 -5.69
CA LEU A 53 -0.46 -4.22 -6.91
C LEU A 53 0.33 -4.95 -8.01
N SER A 54 1.18 -5.91 -7.66
CA SER A 54 1.89 -6.75 -8.64
C SER A 54 0.94 -7.53 -9.55
N PHE A 55 -0.27 -7.88 -9.07
CA PHE A 55 -1.27 -8.61 -9.84
C PHE A 55 -2.07 -7.73 -10.81
N LEU A 56 -1.97 -6.40 -10.69
CA LEU A 56 -2.72 -5.49 -11.53
C LEU A 56 -2.11 -5.39 -12.93
N THR A 57 -2.96 -5.25 -13.94
CA THR A 57 -2.53 -4.87 -15.30
C THR A 57 -1.95 -3.46 -15.32
N ASN A 58 -1.21 -3.10 -16.38
CA ASN A 58 -0.63 -1.76 -16.51
C ASN A 58 -1.72 -0.67 -16.50
N GLN A 59 -2.88 -0.92 -17.11
CA GLN A 59 -3.99 0.03 -17.12
C GLN A 59 -4.57 0.22 -15.70
N GLU A 60 -4.72 -0.86 -14.94
CA GLU A 60 -5.22 -0.79 -13.56
C GLU A 60 -4.24 -0.07 -12.63
N ILE A 61 -2.92 -0.25 -12.81
CA ILE A 61 -1.89 0.50 -12.08
C ILE A 61 -1.97 1.99 -12.37
N GLN A 62 -2.14 2.38 -13.64
CA GLN A 62 -2.32 3.79 -13.99
C GLN A 62 -3.58 4.39 -13.34
N TYR A 63 -4.68 3.63 -13.31
CA TYR A 63 -5.88 4.07 -12.60
C TYR A 63 -5.64 4.18 -11.08
N PHE A 64 -4.95 3.22 -10.49
CA PHE A 64 -4.56 3.29 -9.08
C PHE A 64 -3.79 4.58 -8.79
N HIS A 65 -2.73 4.89 -9.55
CA HIS A 65 -1.94 6.13 -9.35
C HIS A 65 -2.75 7.41 -9.57
N ARG A 66 -3.71 7.38 -10.49
CA ARG A 66 -4.56 8.54 -10.78
C ARG A 66 -5.60 8.81 -9.68
N PHE A 67 -6.12 7.76 -9.05
CA PHE A 67 -7.26 7.85 -8.14
C PHE A 67 -6.90 7.63 -6.68
N THR A 68 -5.69 7.20 -6.38
CA THR A 68 -5.18 7.05 -5.02
C THR A 68 -4.09 8.09 -4.77
N ASN A 69 -4.17 8.73 -3.60
CA ASN A 69 -3.16 9.69 -3.16
C ASN A 69 -2.42 9.08 -1.96
N ILE A 70 -1.72 7.99 -2.21
CA ILE A 70 -0.88 7.31 -1.22
C ILE A 70 0.49 7.99 -1.14
N GLN A 71 0.98 8.21 0.08
CA GLN A 71 2.31 8.74 0.34
C GLN A 71 3.26 7.61 0.72
N TRP A 72 3.94 7.03 -0.27
CA TRP A 72 4.89 5.96 -0.01
C TRP A 72 6.06 6.41 0.85
N THR A 73 6.51 5.56 1.77
CA THR A 73 7.75 5.78 2.51
C THR A 73 8.99 5.57 1.63
N ASP A 74 10.15 5.93 2.18
CA ASP A 74 11.44 5.70 1.54
C ASP A 74 11.80 4.21 1.40
N GLU A 75 11.03 3.27 1.96
CA GLU A 75 11.23 1.83 1.77
C GLU A 75 10.68 1.31 0.44
N VAL A 76 9.87 2.11 -0.27
CA VAL A 76 9.27 1.73 -1.55
C VAL A 76 10.00 2.40 -2.71
N GLU A 77 10.27 1.61 -3.74
CA GLU A 77 10.77 2.09 -5.04
C GLU A 77 9.80 1.77 -6.16
N PHE A 78 10.02 2.37 -7.34
CA PHE A 78 9.16 2.20 -8.51
C PHE A 78 9.94 1.62 -9.68
N VAL A 79 9.53 0.43 -10.13
CA VAL A 79 10.08 -0.23 -11.32
C VAL A 79 8.98 -0.33 -12.35
N ASN A 80 9.12 0.41 -13.46
CA ASN A 80 8.09 0.50 -14.52
C ASN A 80 6.70 0.87 -13.97
N ASP A 81 6.63 1.95 -13.18
CA ASP A 81 5.44 2.45 -12.49
C ASP A 81 4.81 1.49 -11.47
N ARG A 82 5.49 0.40 -11.09
CA ARG A 82 5.01 -0.55 -10.08
C ARG A 82 5.76 -0.35 -8.77
N PRO A 83 5.06 -0.14 -7.64
CA PRO A 83 5.70 -0.04 -6.34
C PRO A 83 6.26 -1.40 -5.91
N GLN A 84 7.47 -1.41 -5.36
CA GLN A 84 8.18 -2.56 -4.84
C GLN A 84 8.91 -2.18 -3.56
N ILE A 85 9.03 -3.12 -2.61
CA ILE A 85 9.88 -2.92 -1.43
C ILE A 85 11.35 -2.99 -1.85
N LYS A 86 12.16 -2.02 -1.41
CA LYS A 86 13.59 -2.02 -1.63
C LYS A 86 14.21 -3.26 -0.98
N HIS A 87 14.93 -4.04 -1.78
CA HIS A 87 15.78 -5.11 -1.26
C HIS A 87 17.13 -4.50 -0.86
N HIS A 88 17.34 -4.32 0.45
CA HIS A 88 18.63 -3.91 1.03
C HIS A 88 19.67 -5.03 0.95
#